data_AF-F7S1B0-F1
#
_entry.id   AF-F7S1B0-F1
#
_cell.length_a   1.000
_cell.length_b   1.000
_cell.length_c   1.000
_cell.angle_alpha   90.00
_cell.angle_beta   90.00
_cell.angle_gamma   90.00
#
_symmetry.space_group_name_H-M   'P 1'
#
loop_
_entity.id
_entity.type
_entity.pdbx_description
1 polymer ?
#
loop_
_entity_poly.entity_id
_entity_poly.type
_entity_poly.pdbx_seq_one_letter_code
_entity_poly.pdbx_strand_id
1 'polypeptide(L)'
;MKVKQAVETYSAFSDRGLKTTIEDAKTHVKKLYLSDEVPWVIGYSGGKDSTAILQLIWYALLDLQEEGKCHKDVHVISTDTLVENPFVAMWVEKSLERMKESTAKQGLPIIPHRLTPAVKDRFWVNLIGKGYPAPRYKFRWCTDRLKIAPSNTFINNLVDKRGEAILVLGTRKAESNARATSMEHYENIETNTRKADGLTANGSLDRVWVYTPIADWTNDDVWIYLNSVANPWNFPNQDLMGMYQGATEGGECPLVVDKSTQSCGDSRFGCYVCTMVSEDKSMTAMIANDDEKDWMLPLLALRNEIDVNDANREKKLDKLRRDKARRDFRRMNGRLTVHISKHGADIVPGPYIQSFREQLLEKVLQAQVAVQQMGPAEVKNLELLPLEELEEIRRIWLEDKLELEDSLPAIYEKIIKKPYPGSSRAHHPVLNKLVLDKLKNFCAEQNDSDGLMYQQIRAVMAIANKHKNQLRRANLAKELDDSLEKGAFSSLEDAKIFALERKRHELQIQYDNSPNLSDEEKEIIAEQIAIITRSIKEQGYSSLLIETEVLSDDI
;
A
#
# COMPACT_ATOMS: atom_id res chain seq x y z
N MET A 1 -31.44 44.47 -6.24
CA MET A 1 -31.22 43.28 -7.10
C MET A 1 -29.73 42.99 -7.12
N LYS A 2 -29.26 41.96 -6.40
CA LYS A 2 -27.88 41.49 -6.52
C LYS A 2 -27.80 40.73 -7.84
N VAL A 3 -26.98 41.23 -8.77
CA VAL A 3 -26.63 40.55 -10.01
C VAL A 3 -25.99 39.21 -9.61
N LYS A 4 -26.66 38.10 -9.93
CA LYS A 4 -26.02 36.78 -9.89
C LYS A 4 -24.90 36.83 -10.94
N GLN A 5 -23.66 36.98 -10.49
CA GLN A 5 -22.51 36.65 -11.31
C GLN A 5 -22.69 35.19 -11.73
N ALA A 6 -22.93 34.96 -13.02
CA ALA A 6 -22.89 33.62 -13.58
C ALA A 6 -21.48 33.09 -13.32
N VAL A 7 -21.38 32.04 -12.50
CA VAL A 7 -20.10 31.38 -12.23
C VAL A 7 -19.72 30.67 -13.52
N GLU A 8 -18.73 31.20 -14.25
CA GLU A 8 -18.16 30.50 -15.40
C GLU A 8 -17.56 29.18 -14.91
N THR A 9 -18.18 28.08 -15.30
CA THR A 9 -17.63 26.73 -15.16
C THR A 9 -16.56 26.56 -16.24
N TYR A 10 -15.30 26.56 -15.82
CA TYR A 10 -14.18 26.25 -16.71
C TYR A 10 -14.35 24.83 -17.26
N SER A 11 -14.27 24.67 -18.58
CA SER A 11 -14.25 23.39 -19.29
C SER A 11 -13.26 23.52 -20.43
N ALA A 12 -12.47 22.47 -20.65
CA ALA A 12 -11.52 22.39 -21.77
C ALA A 12 -12.20 22.44 -23.16
N PHE A 13 -13.53 22.33 -23.20
CA PHE A 13 -14.32 22.31 -24.44
C PHE A 13 -15.08 23.61 -24.69
N SER A 14 -15.10 24.56 -23.75
CA SER A 14 -15.90 25.80 -23.87
C SER A 14 -15.53 26.65 -25.09
N ASP A 15 -14.24 26.80 -25.40
CA ASP A 15 -13.78 27.75 -26.42
C ASP A 15 -13.88 27.20 -27.85
N ARG A 16 -13.48 25.94 -28.05
CA ARG A 16 -13.33 25.32 -29.39
C ARG A 16 -14.25 24.13 -29.63
N GLY A 17 -15.00 23.71 -28.62
CA GLY A 17 -15.84 22.51 -28.65
C GLY A 17 -15.05 21.21 -28.52
N LEU A 18 -15.76 20.15 -28.11
CA LEU A 18 -15.20 18.82 -27.85
C LEU A 18 -14.35 18.27 -29.01
N LYS A 19 -14.90 18.28 -30.24
CA LYS A 19 -14.24 17.69 -31.40
C LYS A 19 -12.89 18.34 -31.71
N THR A 20 -12.84 19.67 -31.72
CA THR A 20 -11.63 20.43 -32.02
C THR A 20 -10.57 20.22 -30.94
N THR A 21 -10.96 20.26 -29.66
CA THR A 21 -10.02 20.02 -28.55
C THR A 21 -9.42 18.61 -28.61
N ILE A 22 -10.21 17.59 -28.96
CA ILE A 22 -9.71 16.22 -29.14
C ILE A 22 -8.74 16.13 -30.33
N GLU A 23 -9.05 16.75 -31.47
CA GLU A 23 -8.17 16.72 -32.64
C GLU A 23 -6.87 17.50 -32.41
N ASP A 24 -6.91 18.62 -31.67
CA ASP A 24 -5.72 19.36 -31.24
C ASP A 24 -4.84 18.47 -30.35
N ALA A 25 -5.45 17.78 -29.39
CA ALA A 25 -4.73 16.86 -28.50
C ALA A 25 -4.15 15.65 -29.25
N LYS A 26 -4.91 15.04 -30.18
CA LYS A 26 -4.40 13.98 -31.08
C LYS A 26 -3.24 14.48 -31.93
N THR A 27 -3.34 15.68 -32.48
CA THR A 27 -2.28 16.28 -33.30
C THR A 27 -1.00 16.47 -32.49
N HIS A 28 -1.12 16.93 -31.25
CA HIS A 28 0.02 17.02 -30.33
C HIS A 28 0.64 15.65 -30.05
N VAL A 29 -0.18 14.64 -29.74
CA VAL A 29 0.27 13.25 -29.53
C VAL A 29 1.03 12.73 -30.75
N LYS A 30 0.50 12.91 -31.96
CA LYS A 30 1.16 12.49 -33.20
C LYS A 30 2.50 13.18 -33.41
N LYS A 31 2.54 14.50 -33.22
CA LYS A 31 3.77 15.30 -33.35
C LYS A 31 4.84 14.79 -32.40
N LEU A 32 4.49 14.56 -31.14
CA LEU A 32 5.41 14.06 -30.12
C LEU A 32 5.82 12.61 -30.39
N TYR A 33 4.91 11.77 -30.88
CA TYR A 33 5.21 10.39 -31.24
C TYR A 33 6.20 10.31 -32.41
N LEU A 34 6.15 11.24 -33.36
CA LEU A 34 7.05 11.24 -34.52
C LEU A 34 8.37 12.01 -34.30
N SER A 35 8.55 12.69 -33.15
CA SER A 35 9.72 13.56 -32.94
C SER A 35 11.01 12.79 -32.60
N ASP A 36 10.89 11.57 -32.10
CA ASP A 36 12.00 10.73 -31.64
C ASP A 36 11.66 9.23 -31.65
N GLU A 37 12.58 8.38 -31.22
CA GLU A 37 12.41 6.93 -31.04
C GLU A 37 12.24 6.53 -29.55
N VAL A 38 11.99 7.50 -28.65
CA VAL A 38 11.91 7.25 -27.21
C VAL A 38 10.63 6.48 -26.88
N PRO A 39 10.71 5.29 -26.23
CA PRO A 39 9.54 4.46 -25.97
C PRO A 39 8.58 5.15 -25.00
N TRP A 40 7.28 4.89 -25.20
CA TRP A 40 6.23 5.45 -24.34
C TRP A 40 5.78 4.43 -23.31
N VAL A 41 5.55 4.90 -22.08
CA VAL A 41 5.00 4.12 -20.98
C VAL A 41 3.75 4.82 -20.49
N ILE A 42 2.57 4.22 -20.70
CA ILE A 42 1.28 4.78 -20.28
C ILE A 42 0.90 4.12 -18.96
N GLY A 43 0.73 4.93 -17.90
CA GLY A 43 0.20 4.47 -16.62
C GLY A 43 -1.30 4.22 -16.70
N TYR A 44 -1.73 2.96 -16.60
CA TYR A 44 -3.13 2.55 -16.69
C TYR A 44 -3.64 1.95 -15.38
N SER A 45 -4.62 2.58 -14.75
CA SER A 45 -5.24 2.11 -13.50
C SER A 45 -6.65 1.54 -13.70
N GLY A 46 -7.20 1.60 -14.91
CA GLY A 46 -8.60 1.25 -15.20
C GLY A 46 -9.63 2.26 -14.70
N GLY A 47 -9.18 3.38 -14.11
CA GLY A 47 -10.04 4.51 -13.78
C GLY A 47 -10.24 5.45 -14.97
N LYS A 48 -11.20 6.38 -14.84
CA LYS A 48 -11.62 7.31 -15.91
C LYS A 48 -10.47 8.08 -16.56
N ASP A 49 -9.58 8.68 -15.77
CA ASP A 49 -8.52 9.54 -16.28
C ASP A 49 -7.50 8.71 -17.10
N SER A 50 -7.13 7.54 -16.59
CA SER A 50 -6.21 6.62 -17.27
C SER A 50 -6.81 6.00 -18.54
N THR A 51 -8.12 5.74 -18.55
CA THR A 51 -8.85 5.27 -19.74
C THR A 51 -8.92 6.38 -20.78
N ALA A 52 -9.18 7.63 -20.38
CA ALA A 52 -9.27 8.76 -21.30
C ALA A 52 -7.94 9.05 -22.00
N ILE A 53 -6.81 9.08 -21.28
CA ILE A 53 -5.49 9.28 -21.92
C ILE A 53 -5.15 8.14 -22.88
N LEU A 54 -5.45 6.90 -22.50
CA LEU A 54 -5.12 5.75 -23.33
C LEU A 54 -5.98 5.76 -24.59
N GLN A 55 -7.28 6.04 -24.45
CA GLN A 55 -8.20 6.20 -25.58
C GLN A 55 -7.74 7.30 -26.54
N LEU A 56 -7.35 8.47 -26.01
CA LEU A 56 -6.84 9.58 -26.81
C LEU A 56 -5.59 9.20 -27.61
N ILE A 57 -4.62 8.57 -26.95
CA ILE A 57 -3.38 8.15 -27.60
C ILE A 57 -3.64 7.03 -28.61
N TRP A 58 -4.50 6.07 -28.26
CA TRP A 58 -4.86 4.97 -29.14
C TRP A 58 -5.47 5.46 -30.46
N TYR A 59 -6.36 6.45 -30.42
CA TYR A 59 -6.89 7.07 -31.64
C TYR A 59 -5.82 7.81 -32.44
N ALA A 60 -4.91 8.52 -31.78
CA ALA A 60 -3.78 9.15 -32.48
C ALA A 60 -2.89 8.10 -33.17
N LEU A 61 -2.68 6.93 -32.55
CA LEU A 61 -1.91 5.84 -33.12
C LEU A 61 -2.64 5.10 -34.25
N LEU A 62 -3.97 4.96 -34.17
CA LEU A 62 -4.79 4.43 -35.27
C LEU A 62 -4.63 5.28 -36.53
N ASP A 63 -4.78 6.60 -36.40
CA ASP A 63 -4.57 7.49 -37.54
C ASP A 63 -3.13 7.36 -38.09
N LEU A 64 -2.11 7.27 -37.22
CA LEU A 64 -0.72 7.07 -37.67
C LEU A 64 -0.49 5.70 -38.33
N GLN A 65 -1.26 4.69 -37.94
CA GLN A 65 -1.21 3.37 -38.54
C GLN A 65 -1.78 3.40 -39.95
N GLU A 66 -2.88 4.14 -40.16
CA GLU A 66 -3.43 4.40 -41.50
C GLU A 66 -2.44 5.18 -42.38
N GLU A 67 -1.68 6.09 -41.79
CA GLU A 67 -0.58 6.81 -42.47
C GLU A 67 0.70 5.97 -42.67
N GLY A 68 0.77 4.75 -42.12
CA GLY A 68 1.93 3.87 -42.19
C GLY A 68 3.16 4.37 -41.41
N LYS A 69 2.96 5.19 -40.37
CA LYS A 69 4.02 5.78 -39.53
C LYS A 69 4.02 5.28 -38.08
N CYS A 70 3.17 4.30 -37.75
CA CYS A 70 3.05 3.78 -36.39
C CYS A 70 4.06 2.63 -36.15
N HIS A 71 5.27 2.97 -35.73
CA HIS A 71 6.37 1.98 -35.58
C HIS A 71 6.96 1.86 -34.17
N LYS A 72 6.71 2.83 -33.30
CA LYS A 72 7.32 2.93 -31.97
C LYS A 72 6.52 2.15 -30.94
N ASP A 73 7.22 1.39 -30.09
CA ASP A 73 6.59 0.64 -29.00
C ASP A 73 5.94 1.57 -27.97
N VAL A 74 4.70 1.26 -27.61
CA VAL A 74 3.94 1.92 -26.54
C VAL A 74 3.55 0.90 -25.49
N HIS A 75 4.20 0.97 -24.33
CA HIS A 75 3.95 0.07 -23.21
C HIS A 75 2.83 0.61 -22.33
N VAL A 76 1.75 -0.14 -22.17
CA VAL A 76 0.68 0.19 -21.20
C VAL A 76 0.96 -0.60 -19.94
N ILE A 77 1.26 0.06 -18.83
CA ILE A 77 1.56 -0.61 -17.57
C ILE A 77 0.41 -0.42 -16.57
N SER A 78 -0.02 -1.51 -15.96
CA SER A 78 -0.96 -1.48 -14.85
C SER A 78 -0.36 -2.20 -13.65
N THR A 79 -0.29 -1.52 -12.49
CA THR A 79 0.24 -2.13 -11.27
C THR A 79 -0.89 -2.67 -10.43
N ASP A 80 -0.98 -4.00 -10.39
CA ASP A 80 -1.89 -4.74 -9.53
C ASP A 80 -1.22 -5.01 -8.19
N THR A 81 -1.75 -4.40 -7.13
CA THR A 81 -1.21 -4.57 -5.77
C THR A 81 -1.55 -5.91 -5.12
N LEU A 82 -2.38 -6.74 -5.78
CA LEU A 82 -2.93 -8.00 -5.30
C LEU A 82 -3.84 -7.87 -4.06
N VAL A 83 -4.13 -6.62 -3.67
CA VAL A 83 -5.08 -6.27 -2.62
C VAL A 83 -6.04 -5.16 -3.07
N GLU A 84 -6.11 -4.89 -4.37
CA GLU A 84 -7.15 -4.03 -4.95
C GLU A 84 -8.54 -4.64 -4.69
N ASN A 85 -9.57 -3.81 -4.68
CA ASN A 85 -10.96 -4.30 -4.67
C ASN A 85 -11.13 -5.36 -5.79
N PRO A 86 -11.57 -6.60 -5.49
CA PRO A 86 -11.59 -7.67 -6.50
C PRO A 86 -12.43 -7.35 -7.73
N PHE A 87 -13.54 -6.62 -7.57
CA PHE A 87 -14.36 -6.17 -8.70
C PHE A 87 -13.56 -5.27 -9.66
N VAL A 88 -12.78 -4.35 -9.10
CA VAL A 88 -11.93 -3.42 -9.85
C VAL A 88 -10.73 -4.14 -10.44
N ALA A 89 -10.12 -5.07 -9.72
CA ALA A 89 -9.01 -5.88 -10.22
C ALA A 89 -9.42 -6.68 -11.47
N MET A 90 -10.60 -7.31 -11.42
CA MET A 90 -11.18 -8.03 -12.57
C MET A 90 -11.49 -7.09 -13.73
N TRP A 91 -12.00 -5.89 -13.47
CA TRP A 91 -12.24 -4.87 -14.49
C TRP A 91 -10.97 -4.51 -15.24
N VAL A 92 -9.88 -4.25 -14.50
CA VAL A 92 -8.56 -3.94 -15.09
C VAL A 92 -8.02 -5.13 -15.88
N GLU A 93 -8.12 -6.35 -15.33
CA GLU A 93 -7.65 -7.57 -15.99
C GLU A 93 -8.36 -7.80 -17.34
N LYS A 94 -9.70 -7.74 -17.36
CA LYS A 94 -10.50 -7.84 -18.59
C LYS A 94 -10.14 -6.73 -19.59
N SER A 95 -9.92 -5.51 -19.12
CA SER A 95 -9.50 -4.41 -19.99
C SER A 95 -8.16 -4.68 -20.66
N LEU A 96 -7.16 -5.16 -19.91
CA LEU A 96 -5.84 -5.52 -20.46
C LEU A 96 -5.93 -6.66 -21.48
N GLU A 97 -6.78 -7.66 -21.25
CA GLU A 97 -7.05 -8.73 -22.22
C GLU A 97 -7.66 -8.18 -23.51
N ARG A 98 -8.69 -7.33 -23.38
CA ARG A 98 -9.31 -6.65 -24.53
C ARG A 98 -8.34 -5.79 -25.30
N MET A 99 -7.43 -5.10 -24.61
CA MET A 99 -6.35 -4.37 -25.25
C MET A 99 -5.48 -5.31 -26.09
N LYS A 100 -4.99 -6.42 -25.53
CA LYS A 100 -4.17 -7.40 -26.27
C LYS A 100 -4.87 -7.94 -27.51
N GLU A 101 -6.17 -8.25 -27.41
CA GLU A 101 -6.96 -8.70 -28.56
C GLU A 101 -7.07 -7.61 -29.63
N SER A 102 -7.29 -6.36 -29.21
CA SER A 102 -7.53 -5.23 -30.11
C SER A 102 -6.26 -4.75 -30.80
N THR A 103 -5.12 -4.73 -30.10
CA THR A 103 -3.83 -4.38 -30.71
C THR A 103 -3.42 -5.37 -31.77
N ALA A 104 -3.63 -6.67 -31.53
CA ALA A 104 -3.37 -7.71 -32.52
C ALA A 104 -4.25 -7.57 -33.77
N LYS A 105 -5.53 -7.20 -33.59
CA LYS A 105 -6.47 -6.99 -34.72
C LYS A 105 -6.17 -5.71 -35.51
N GLN A 106 -5.77 -4.65 -34.82
CA GLN A 106 -5.56 -3.32 -35.40
C GLN A 106 -4.11 -3.11 -35.89
N GLY A 107 -3.19 -4.01 -35.55
CA GLY A 107 -1.78 -3.92 -35.93
C GLY A 107 -1.03 -2.79 -35.23
N LEU A 108 -1.44 -2.42 -34.01
CA LEU A 108 -0.83 -1.34 -33.25
C LEU A 108 0.33 -1.83 -32.37
N PRO A 109 1.43 -1.06 -32.24
CA PRO A 109 2.58 -1.39 -31.39
C PRO A 109 2.32 -1.11 -29.90
N ILE A 110 1.10 -1.37 -29.41
CA ILE A 110 0.73 -1.18 -28.01
C ILE A 110 0.87 -2.52 -27.27
N ILE A 111 1.60 -2.51 -26.16
CA ILE A 111 1.94 -3.71 -25.39
C ILE A 111 1.45 -3.55 -23.94
N PRO A 112 0.32 -4.19 -23.58
CA PRO A 112 -0.20 -4.16 -22.21
C PRO A 112 0.56 -5.09 -21.26
N HIS A 113 0.96 -4.56 -20.10
CA HIS A 113 1.68 -5.25 -19.03
C HIS A 113 0.92 -5.14 -17.70
N ARG A 114 0.67 -6.28 -17.06
CA ARG A 114 0.25 -6.35 -15.65
C ARG A 114 1.51 -6.50 -14.80
N LEU A 115 1.81 -5.50 -13.99
CA LEU A 115 2.91 -5.50 -13.04
C LEU A 115 2.38 -5.89 -11.67
N THR A 116 3.13 -6.72 -10.94
CA THR A 116 2.80 -7.13 -9.57
C THR A 116 4.00 -6.93 -8.66
N PRO A 117 3.79 -6.67 -7.35
CA PRO A 117 4.87 -6.58 -6.39
C PRO A 117 5.66 -7.90 -6.28
N ALA A 118 6.96 -7.77 -6.02
CA ALA A 118 7.79 -8.90 -5.64
C ALA A 118 7.19 -9.58 -4.39
N VAL A 119 7.28 -10.91 -4.30
CA VAL A 119 6.63 -11.70 -3.23
C VAL A 119 6.93 -11.16 -1.83
N LYS A 120 8.21 -10.88 -1.54
CA LYS A 120 8.69 -10.32 -0.26
C LYS A 120 8.06 -8.97 0.11
N ASP A 121 7.53 -8.24 -0.88
CA ASP A 121 6.99 -6.90 -0.77
C ASP A 121 5.45 -6.86 -0.79
N ARG A 122 4.79 -8.00 -1.03
CA ARG A 122 3.34 -8.12 -1.03
C ARG A 122 2.72 -7.86 0.35
N PHE A 123 1.45 -7.49 0.36
CA PHE A 123 0.78 -6.96 1.55
C PHE A 123 0.78 -7.96 2.71
N TRP A 124 0.28 -9.18 2.47
CA TRP A 124 0.18 -10.20 3.50
C TRP A 124 1.53 -10.76 3.93
N VAL A 125 2.52 -10.83 3.03
CA VAL A 125 3.90 -11.19 3.41
C VAL A 125 4.50 -10.18 4.39
N ASN A 126 4.27 -8.88 4.19
CA ASN A 126 4.73 -7.87 5.16
C ASN A 126 3.93 -7.91 6.47
N LEU A 127 2.60 -8.05 6.40
CA LEU A 127 1.73 -8.00 7.58
C LEU A 127 1.78 -9.31 8.41
N ILE A 128 1.56 -10.47 7.79
CA ILE A 128 1.52 -11.80 8.42
C ILE A 128 2.92 -12.41 8.52
N GLY A 129 3.73 -12.32 7.46
CA GLY A 129 5.10 -12.82 7.46
C GLY A 129 5.97 -12.03 8.43
N LYS A 130 6.29 -10.77 8.08
CA LYS A 130 7.20 -9.93 8.87
C LYS A 130 6.58 -9.39 10.16
N GLY A 131 5.25 -9.23 10.20
CA GLY A 131 4.54 -8.66 11.34
C GLY A 131 4.43 -7.14 11.28
N TYR A 132 4.49 -6.51 10.10
CA TYR A 132 4.40 -5.05 10.03
C TYR A 132 3.01 -4.59 10.48
N PRO A 133 2.92 -3.49 11.25
CA PRO A 133 1.62 -2.89 11.53
C PRO A 133 0.97 -2.44 10.21
N ALA A 134 -0.36 -2.48 10.18
CA ALA A 134 -1.12 -1.98 9.03
C ALA A 134 -0.70 -0.53 8.67
N PRO A 135 -0.68 -0.14 7.39
CA PRO A 135 -0.23 1.18 6.96
C PRO A 135 -0.95 2.33 7.68
N ARG A 136 -0.19 3.35 8.06
CA ARG A 136 -0.69 4.58 8.71
C ARG A 136 -0.05 5.80 8.07
N TYR A 137 -0.58 6.99 8.36
CA TYR A 137 -0.06 8.26 7.83
C TYR A 137 1.48 8.39 7.92
N LYS A 138 2.06 8.18 9.11
CA LYS A 138 3.50 8.24 9.34
C LYS A 138 4.28 6.95 9.00
N PHE A 139 3.58 5.90 8.55
CA PHE A 139 4.17 4.59 8.25
C PHE A 139 3.46 3.95 7.05
N ARG A 140 3.42 4.67 5.93
CA ARG A 140 2.73 4.27 4.70
C ARG A 140 3.64 3.44 3.79
N TRP A 141 3.96 2.24 4.22
CA TRP A 141 4.88 1.36 3.49
C TRP A 141 4.27 0.70 2.25
N CYS A 142 2.94 0.66 2.13
CA CYS A 142 2.25 -0.04 1.05
C CYS A 142 2.40 0.66 -0.31
N THR A 143 2.41 2.00 -0.36
CA THR A 143 2.48 2.73 -1.64
C THR A 143 3.81 2.54 -2.34
N ASP A 144 4.90 2.69 -1.60
CA ASP A 144 6.25 2.49 -2.11
C ASP A 144 6.43 1.07 -2.65
N ARG A 145 6.11 0.06 -1.82
CA ARG A 145 6.33 -1.36 -2.16
C ARG A 145 5.38 -1.92 -3.21
N LEU A 146 4.09 -1.60 -3.09
CA LEU A 146 3.06 -2.24 -3.90
C LEU A 146 2.78 -1.50 -5.20
N LYS A 147 2.97 -0.17 -5.27
CA LYS A 147 2.64 0.65 -6.44
C LYS A 147 3.88 1.23 -7.13
N ILE A 148 4.77 1.86 -6.38
CA ILE A 148 5.91 2.60 -6.95
C ILE A 148 7.01 1.63 -7.41
N ALA A 149 7.45 0.71 -6.55
CA ALA A 149 8.56 -0.20 -6.84
C ALA A 149 8.35 -1.08 -8.10
N PRO A 150 7.16 -1.68 -8.35
CA PRO A 150 6.94 -2.47 -9.56
C PRO A 150 7.02 -1.62 -10.84
N SER A 151 6.42 -0.43 -10.81
CA SER A 151 6.46 0.52 -11.93
C SER A 151 7.89 1.02 -12.19
N ASN A 152 8.60 1.44 -11.15
CA ASN A 152 9.98 1.92 -11.27
C ASN A 152 10.92 0.82 -11.78
N THR A 153 10.74 -0.42 -11.33
CA THR A 153 11.54 -1.56 -11.82
C THR A 153 11.34 -1.75 -13.33
N PHE A 154 10.09 -1.67 -13.80
CA PHE A 154 9.79 -1.76 -15.23
C PHE A 154 10.42 -0.60 -16.02
N ILE A 155 10.21 0.64 -15.56
CA ILE A 155 10.68 1.85 -16.26
C ILE A 155 12.21 1.89 -16.29
N ASN A 156 12.90 1.61 -15.17
CA ASN A 156 14.36 1.59 -15.13
C ASN A 156 14.93 0.53 -16.08
N ASN A 157 14.34 -0.68 -16.12
CA ASN A 157 14.76 -1.72 -17.07
C ASN A 157 14.57 -1.30 -18.54
N LEU A 158 13.58 -0.44 -18.83
CA LEU A 158 13.37 0.11 -20.17
C LEU A 158 14.39 1.21 -20.50
N VAL A 159 14.61 2.14 -19.57
CA VAL A 159 15.59 3.22 -19.67
C VAL A 159 17.00 2.65 -19.85
N ASP A 160 17.37 1.59 -19.11
CA ASP A 160 18.68 0.94 -19.23
C ASP A 160 18.90 0.31 -20.62
N LYS A 161 17.82 -0.08 -21.31
CA LYS A 161 17.88 -0.69 -22.66
C LYS A 161 17.74 0.32 -23.79
N ARG A 162 16.97 1.39 -23.59
CA ARG A 162 16.56 2.34 -24.64
C ARG A 162 17.11 3.76 -24.45
N GLY A 163 17.77 4.03 -23.32
CA GLY A 163 18.38 5.32 -22.99
C GLY A 163 17.45 6.27 -22.25
N GLU A 164 16.22 6.43 -22.73
CA GLU A 164 15.19 7.32 -22.16
C GLU A 164 13.79 6.67 -22.23
N ALA A 165 12.81 7.24 -21.53
CA ALA A 165 11.39 6.88 -21.66
C ALA A 165 10.46 8.09 -21.48
N ILE A 166 9.32 8.09 -22.17
CA ILE A 166 8.23 9.06 -21.95
C ILE A 166 7.12 8.37 -21.14
N LEU A 167 6.93 8.80 -19.90
CA LEU A 167 5.87 8.36 -19.00
C LEU A 167 4.62 9.24 -19.18
N VAL A 168 3.53 8.63 -19.64
CA VAL A 168 2.26 9.32 -19.86
C VAL A 168 1.32 9.09 -18.67
N LEU A 169 0.86 10.18 -18.06
CA LEU A 169 0.02 10.17 -16.86
C LEU A 169 -1.26 11.00 -17.04
N GLY A 170 -2.33 10.55 -16.39
CA GLY A 170 -3.63 11.21 -16.41
C GLY A 170 -3.82 12.27 -15.32
N THR A 171 -2.74 12.84 -14.78
CA THR A 171 -2.80 13.85 -13.72
C THR A 171 -3.32 15.18 -14.26
N ARG A 172 -4.22 15.83 -13.51
CA ARG A 172 -4.87 17.09 -13.91
C ARG A 172 -4.69 18.17 -12.86
N LYS A 173 -4.56 19.42 -13.30
CA LYS A 173 -4.45 20.61 -12.42
C LYS A 173 -5.72 20.81 -11.60
N ALA A 174 -6.87 20.45 -12.17
CA ALA A 174 -8.17 20.51 -11.50
C ALA A 174 -8.38 19.47 -10.37
N GLU A 175 -7.42 18.56 -10.11
CA GLU A 175 -7.57 17.57 -9.03
C GLU A 175 -7.35 18.14 -7.63
N SER A 176 -6.39 19.04 -7.45
CA SER A 176 -6.17 19.78 -6.19
C SER A 176 -5.17 20.92 -6.38
N ASN A 177 -5.23 21.94 -5.51
CA ASN A 177 -4.27 23.05 -5.51
C ASN A 177 -2.82 22.55 -5.38
N ALA A 178 -2.57 21.60 -4.46
CA ALA A 178 -1.24 21.02 -4.28
C ALA A 178 -0.71 20.32 -5.55
N ARG A 179 -1.58 19.65 -6.32
CA ARG A 179 -1.21 19.04 -7.60
C ARG A 179 -0.93 20.09 -8.67
N ALA A 180 -1.76 21.14 -8.76
CA ALA A 180 -1.53 22.25 -9.68
C ALA A 180 -0.16 22.91 -9.43
N THR A 181 0.15 23.27 -8.18
CA THR A 181 1.44 23.87 -7.81
C THR A 181 2.62 22.94 -8.13
N SER A 182 2.48 21.63 -7.85
CA SER A 182 3.54 20.68 -8.18
C SER A 182 3.75 20.56 -9.69
N MET A 183 2.68 20.49 -10.49
CA MET A 183 2.79 20.41 -11.95
C MET A 183 3.42 21.69 -12.52
N GLU A 184 2.97 22.86 -12.08
CA GLU A 184 3.50 24.16 -12.49
C GLU A 184 4.98 24.32 -12.13
N HIS A 185 5.42 23.78 -10.99
CA HIS A 185 6.83 23.75 -10.64
C HIS A 185 7.65 23.01 -11.71
N TYR A 186 7.31 21.76 -12.02
CA TYR A 186 8.03 20.95 -13.02
C TYR A 186 7.91 21.49 -14.45
N GLU A 187 6.80 22.14 -14.78
CA GLU A 187 6.60 22.85 -16.07
C GLU A 187 7.56 24.06 -16.22
N ASN A 188 7.98 24.67 -15.11
CA ASN A 188 8.78 25.90 -15.09
C ASN A 188 10.23 25.73 -14.65
N ILE A 189 10.70 24.49 -14.44
CA ILE A 189 12.11 24.20 -14.19
C ILE A 189 12.95 24.63 -15.42
N GLU A 190 13.95 25.50 -15.19
CA GLU A 190 14.82 26.03 -16.25
C GLU A 190 15.65 24.94 -16.96
N THR A 191 15.96 23.85 -16.26
CA THR A 191 16.73 22.72 -16.81
C THR A 191 15.90 21.79 -17.70
N ASN A 192 14.60 22.03 -17.87
CA ASN A 192 13.75 21.21 -18.72
C ASN A 192 13.97 21.51 -20.21
N THR A 193 14.82 20.71 -20.84
CA THR A 193 15.18 20.83 -22.27
C THR A 193 14.04 20.50 -23.22
N ARG A 194 12.97 19.83 -22.77
CA ARG A 194 11.85 19.37 -23.61
C ARG A 194 10.54 20.12 -23.34
N LYS A 195 10.60 21.28 -22.69
CA LYS A 195 9.42 22.13 -22.43
C LYS A 195 8.63 22.50 -23.70
N ALA A 196 9.32 22.75 -24.82
CA ALA A 196 8.70 23.07 -26.10
C ALA A 196 7.88 21.91 -26.69
N ASP A 197 8.18 20.68 -26.28
CA ASP A 197 7.46 19.45 -26.67
C ASP A 197 6.28 19.14 -25.73
N GLY A 198 6.02 20.00 -24.73
CA GLY A 198 4.99 19.77 -23.71
C GLY A 198 5.34 18.69 -22.69
N LEU A 199 6.64 18.40 -22.52
CA LEU A 199 7.15 17.41 -21.59
C LEU A 199 7.71 18.07 -20.32
N THR A 200 7.63 17.36 -19.19
CA THR A 200 8.27 17.75 -17.93
C THR A 200 9.25 16.68 -17.44
N ALA A 201 10.24 17.05 -16.64
CA ALA A 201 11.16 16.08 -16.06
C ALA A 201 10.48 15.30 -14.92
N ASN A 202 10.77 14.00 -14.79
CA ASN A 202 10.34 13.23 -13.63
C ASN A 202 11.22 13.56 -12.40
N GLY A 203 10.60 13.83 -11.25
CA GLY A 203 11.33 14.18 -10.03
C GLY A 203 12.03 13.01 -9.31
N SER A 204 11.77 11.76 -9.69
CA SER A 204 12.32 10.57 -9.01
C SER A 204 13.05 9.59 -9.93
N LEU A 205 12.78 9.62 -11.24
CA LEU A 205 13.38 8.73 -12.22
C LEU A 205 14.24 9.53 -13.20
N ASP A 206 15.54 9.20 -13.24
CA ASP A 206 16.47 9.80 -14.19
C ASP A 206 16.14 9.39 -15.63
N ARG A 207 16.28 10.33 -16.57
CA ARG A 207 16.05 10.11 -18.02
C ARG A 207 14.62 9.65 -18.35
N VAL A 208 13.66 10.07 -17.53
CA VAL A 208 12.22 9.87 -17.77
C VAL A 208 11.53 11.23 -17.92
N TRP A 209 10.84 11.39 -19.03
CA TRP A 209 10.02 12.57 -19.33
C TRP A 209 8.56 12.27 -19.03
N VAL A 210 7.82 13.22 -18.46
CA VAL A 210 6.41 13.07 -18.12
C VAL A 210 5.56 13.85 -19.13
N TYR A 211 4.53 13.17 -19.66
CA TYR A 211 3.55 13.75 -20.57
C TYR A 211 2.14 13.65 -19.97
N THR A 212 1.42 14.77 -19.91
CA THR A 212 0.08 14.86 -19.30
C THR A 212 -0.92 15.48 -20.28
N PRO A 213 -1.45 14.71 -21.25
CA PRO A 213 -2.25 15.24 -22.37
C PRO A 213 -3.59 15.86 -21.95
N ILE A 214 -4.08 15.54 -20.75
CA ILE A 214 -5.36 16.02 -20.21
C ILE A 214 -5.17 16.93 -18.99
N ALA A 215 -3.98 17.53 -18.81
CA ALA A 215 -3.62 18.31 -17.62
C ALA A 215 -4.66 19.41 -17.28
N ASP A 216 -5.23 20.04 -18.31
CA ASP A 216 -6.19 21.13 -18.18
C ASP A 216 -7.65 20.66 -18.18
N TRP A 217 -7.91 19.35 -18.22
CA TRP A 217 -9.28 18.84 -18.23
C TRP A 217 -9.89 18.83 -16.82
N THR A 218 -11.17 19.18 -16.74
CA THR A 218 -11.95 18.97 -15.52
C THR A 218 -12.45 17.54 -15.41
N ASN A 219 -13.05 17.20 -14.27
CA ASN A 219 -13.66 15.90 -14.06
C ASN A 219 -14.79 15.62 -15.07
N ASP A 220 -15.61 16.64 -15.35
CA ASP A 220 -16.75 16.51 -16.26
C ASP A 220 -16.27 16.44 -17.71
N ASP A 221 -15.19 17.14 -18.08
CA ASP A 221 -14.58 17.03 -19.40
C ASP A 221 -14.15 15.58 -19.73
N VAL A 222 -13.56 14.90 -18.75
CA VAL A 222 -13.16 13.48 -18.89
C VAL A 222 -14.37 12.60 -19.17
N TRP A 223 -15.45 12.77 -18.42
CA TRP A 223 -16.67 11.97 -18.64
C TRP A 223 -17.40 12.31 -19.93
N ILE A 224 -17.47 13.59 -20.31
CA ILE A 224 -18.00 14.03 -21.60
C ILE A 224 -17.22 13.32 -22.72
N TYR A 225 -15.90 13.30 -22.66
CA TYR A 225 -15.08 12.59 -23.63
C TYR A 225 -15.36 11.09 -23.68
N LEU A 226 -15.30 10.40 -22.53
CA LEU A 226 -15.50 8.95 -22.44
C LEU A 226 -16.90 8.52 -22.91
N ASN A 227 -17.92 9.33 -22.67
CA ASN A 227 -19.29 9.05 -23.11
C ASN A 227 -19.55 9.42 -24.57
N SER A 228 -18.79 10.37 -25.13
CA SER A 228 -18.96 10.84 -26.50
C SER A 228 -18.13 10.08 -27.53
N VAL A 229 -17.04 9.45 -27.09
CA VAL A 229 -16.10 8.74 -27.96
C VAL A 229 -16.04 7.28 -27.53
N ALA A 230 -16.23 6.38 -28.50
CA ALA A 230 -16.20 4.94 -28.26
C ALA A 230 -14.82 4.47 -27.77
N ASN A 231 -14.80 3.39 -27.01
CA ASN A 231 -13.56 2.78 -26.54
C ASN A 231 -12.91 1.96 -27.68
N PRO A 232 -11.65 2.24 -28.07
CA PRO A 232 -11.04 1.64 -29.25
C PRO A 232 -10.57 0.20 -29.04
N TRP A 233 -10.56 -0.31 -27.80
CA TRP A 233 -10.31 -1.73 -27.50
C TRP A 233 -11.58 -2.50 -27.12
N ASN A 234 -12.76 -1.99 -27.51
CA ASN A 234 -14.06 -2.65 -27.35
C ASN A 234 -14.37 -3.05 -25.88
N PHE A 235 -14.05 -2.15 -24.95
CA PHE A 235 -14.41 -2.28 -23.53
C PHE A 235 -15.27 -1.08 -23.13
N PRO A 236 -16.61 -1.24 -22.98
CA PRO A 236 -17.53 -0.11 -22.95
C PRO A 236 -17.28 0.89 -21.82
N ASN A 237 -17.18 2.17 -22.16
CA ASN A 237 -17.05 3.25 -21.17
C ASN A 237 -18.31 3.41 -20.30
N GLN A 238 -19.46 2.90 -20.76
CA GLN A 238 -20.71 2.86 -19.98
C GLN A 238 -20.58 1.94 -18.77
N ASP A 239 -19.90 0.80 -18.91
CA ASP A 239 -19.67 -0.13 -17.80
C ASP A 239 -18.72 0.50 -16.76
N LEU A 240 -17.74 1.30 -17.22
CA LEU A 240 -16.88 2.09 -16.35
C LEU A 240 -17.71 3.10 -15.54
N MET A 241 -18.61 3.82 -16.19
CA MET A 241 -19.54 4.74 -15.50
C MET A 241 -20.40 4.00 -14.48
N GLY A 242 -20.96 2.83 -14.84
CA GLY A 242 -21.74 1.99 -13.94
C GLY A 242 -20.96 1.56 -12.70
N MET A 243 -19.66 1.24 -12.83
CA MET A 243 -18.79 0.95 -11.70
C MET A 243 -18.62 2.15 -10.75
N TYR A 244 -18.46 3.37 -11.29
CA TYR A 244 -18.40 4.60 -10.49
C TYR A 244 -19.74 4.92 -9.81
N GLN A 245 -20.86 4.73 -10.50
CA GLN A 245 -22.21 4.91 -9.95
C GLN A 245 -22.47 3.94 -8.80
N GLY A 246 -22.18 2.65 -8.98
CA GLY A 246 -22.35 1.64 -7.93
C GLY A 246 -21.47 1.87 -6.70
N ALA A 247 -20.35 2.58 -6.85
CA ALA A 247 -19.46 2.95 -5.76
C ALA A 247 -19.76 4.34 -5.15
N THR A 248 -20.86 4.97 -5.53
CA THR A 248 -21.33 6.24 -4.99
C THR A 248 -22.50 5.99 -4.06
N GLU A 249 -22.53 6.68 -2.93
CA GLU A 249 -23.61 6.56 -1.94
C GLU A 249 -24.95 6.95 -2.58
N GLY A 250 -25.96 6.07 -2.47
CA GLY A 250 -27.27 6.27 -3.08
C GLY A 250 -27.37 5.87 -4.57
N GLY A 251 -26.27 5.43 -5.19
CA GLY A 251 -26.27 4.84 -6.55
C GLY A 251 -26.58 5.81 -7.70
N GLU A 252 -26.80 7.10 -7.41
CA GLU A 252 -27.13 8.12 -8.39
C GLU A 252 -25.93 9.04 -8.66
N CYS A 253 -25.79 9.47 -9.92
CA CYS A 253 -24.86 10.53 -10.28
C CYS A 253 -25.60 11.86 -10.23
N PRO A 254 -25.30 12.78 -9.28
CA PRO A 254 -25.98 14.05 -9.21
C PRO A 254 -25.76 14.83 -10.51
N LEU A 255 -26.83 15.35 -11.11
CA LEU A 255 -26.71 16.38 -12.15
C LEU A 255 -26.05 17.59 -11.49
N VAL A 256 -24.83 17.93 -11.93
CA VAL A 256 -24.06 19.03 -11.37
C VAL A 256 -24.76 20.34 -11.69
N VAL A 257 -25.48 20.90 -10.70
CA VAL A 257 -26.13 22.21 -10.82
C VAL A 257 -25.26 23.33 -10.23
N ASP A 258 -24.19 22.98 -9.48
CA ASP A 258 -23.20 23.90 -8.92
C ASP A 258 -21.85 23.23 -8.54
N LYS A 259 -20.85 24.02 -8.13
CA LYS A 259 -19.51 23.55 -7.69
C LYS A 259 -19.50 22.74 -6.38
N SER A 260 -20.60 22.76 -5.61
CA SER A 260 -20.70 22.02 -4.35
C SER A 260 -21.30 20.63 -4.52
N THR A 261 -21.97 20.40 -5.65
CA THR A 261 -22.57 19.13 -6.01
C THR A 261 -21.49 18.23 -6.62
N GLN A 262 -21.02 17.25 -5.84
CA GLN A 262 -20.02 16.28 -6.28
C GLN A 262 -20.63 15.35 -7.35
N SER A 263 -20.04 15.31 -8.56
CA SER A 263 -20.43 14.30 -9.55
C SER A 263 -19.91 12.91 -9.16
N CYS A 264 -20.53 11.85 -9.71
CA CYS A 264 -20.15 10.45 -9.48
C CYS A 264 -18.70 10.07 -9.87
N GLY A 265 -17.90 11.03 -10.34
CA GLY A 265 -16.48 10.83 -10.71
C GLY A 265 -15.47 10.95 -9.57
N ASP A 266 -15.88 11.34 -8.35
CA ASP A 266 -14.96 11.46 -7.20
C ASP A 266 -14.82 10.15 -6.39
N SER A 267 -15.65 9.13 -6.65
CA SER A 267 -15.49 7.84 -5.97
C SER A 267 -14.12 7.24 -6.30
N ARG A 268 -13.29 7.06 -5.26
CA ARG A 268 -11.93 6.51 -5.39
C ARG A 268 -11.94 5.03 -5.04
N PHE A 269 -11.65 4.20 -6.02
CA PHE A 269 -11.38 2.79 -5.78
C PHE A 269 -10.02 2.62 -5.11
N GLY A 270 -10.00 1.85 -4.02
CA GLY A 270 -8.81 1.55 -3.26
C GLY A 270 -8.63 0.05 -3.04
N CYS A 271 -7.54 -0.27 -2.33
CA CYS A 271 -7.30 -1.61 -1.85
C CYS A 271 -8.33 -1.99 -0.78
N TYR A 272 -8.89 -3.21 -0.82
CA TYR A 272 -9.90 -3.65 0.16
C TYR A 272 -9.34 -3.68 1.59
N VAL A 273 -8.00 -3.74 1.74
CA VAL A 273 -7.28 -3.70 3.02
C VAL A 273 -6.87 -2.29 3.47
N CYS A 274 -7.33 -1.23 2.78
CA CYS A 274 -6.82 0.13 3.03
C CYS A 274 -7.25 0.67 4.40
N THR A 275 -6.26 0.95 5.25
CA THR A 275 -6.41 1.56 6.58
C THR A 275 -6.04 3.05 6.61
N MET A 276 -5.80 3.68 5.46
CA MET A 276 -5.46 5.11 5.39
C MET A 276 -6.68 6.03 5.54
N VAL A 277 -7.87 5.49 5.28
CA VAL A 277 -9.17 6.12 5.53
C VAL A 277 -9.85 5.40 6.68
N SER A 278 -10.80 6.04 7.37
CA SER A 278 -11.54 5.42 8.48
C SER A 278 -12.51 4.33 8.01
N GLU A 279 -13.07 4.48 6.82
CA GLU A 279 -14.05 3.57 6.24
C GLU A 279 -13.84 3.48 4.72
N ASP A 280 -14.04 2.28 4.16
CA ASP A 280 -14.07 2.09 2.72
C ASP A 280 -15.49 2.39 2.21
N LYS A 281 -15.76 3.67 1.94
CA LYS A 281 -17.06 4.13 1.43
C LYS A 281 -17.39 3.54 0.07
N SER A 282 -16.39 3.31 -0.78
CA SER A 282 -16.57 2.77 -2.13
C SER A 282 -17.09 1.33 -2.06
N MET A 283 -16.39 0.47 -1.34
CA MET A 283 -16.79 -0.93 -1.17
C MET A 283 -18.11 -1.04 -0.39
N THR A 284 -18.32 -0.19 0.63
CA THR A 284 -19.57 -0.17 1.38
C THR A 284 -20.76 0.24 0.51
N ALA A 285 -20.60 1.27 -0.33
CA ALA A 285 -21.62 1.69 -1.28
C ALA A 285 -21.90 0.61 -2.34
N MET A 286 -20.85 -0.05 -2.86
CA MET A 286 -21.02 -1.16 -3.81
C MET A 286 -21.91 -2.28 -3.25
N ILE A 287 -21.68 -2.67 -1.99
CA ILE A 287 -22.47 -3.69 -1.31
C ILE A 287 -23.90 -3.18 -1.06
N ALA A 288 -24.04 -1.95 -0.53
CA ALA A 288 -25.35 -1.39 -0.20
C ALA A 288 -26.25 -1.14 -1.43
N ASN A 289 -25.64 -0.86 -2.59
CA ASN A 289 -26.35 -0.61 -3.83
C ASN A 289 -26.69 -1.90 -4.60
N ASP A 290 -26.10 -3.04 -4.24
CA ASP A 290 -26.27 -4.32 -4.95
C ASP A 290 -26.00 -5.52 -4.02
N ASP A 291 -27.09 -6.16 -3.58
CA ASP A 291 -27.06 -7.34 -2.70
C ASP A 291 -26.23 -8.51 -3.30
N GLU A 292 -26.06 -8.58 -4.64
CA GLU A 292 -25.20 -9.59 -5.27
C GLU A 292 -23.72 -9.39 -4.92
N LYS A 293 -23.34 -8.26 -4.31
CA LYS A 293 -21.97 -7.96 -3.86
C LYS A 293 -21.72 -8.27 -2.39
N ASP A 294 -22.67 -8.88 -1.67
CA ASP A 294 -22.52 -9.30 -0.27
C ASP A 294 -21.32 -10.23 -0.02
N TRP A 295 -20.85 -10.95 -1.05
CA TRP A 295 -19.64 -11.76 -0.98
C TRP A 295 -18.37 -10.95 -0.66
N MET A 296 -18.40 -9.61 -0.75
CA MET A 296 -17.31 -8.72 -0.38
C MET A 296 -17.26 -8.41 1.14
N LEU A 297 -18.32 -8.71 1.90
CA LEU A 297 -18.38 -8.48 3.35
C LEU A 297 -17.22 -9.12 4.14
N PRO A 298 -16.75 -10.35 3.84
CA PRO A 298 -15.57 -10.91 4.49
C PRO A 298 -14.30 -10.08 4.29
N LEU A 299 -14.14 -9.41 3.15
CA LEU A 299 -12.99 -8.53 2.88
C LEU A 299 -13.07 -7.24 3.69
N LEU A 300 -14.28 -6.67 3.82
CA LEU A 300 -14.52 -5.53 4.70
C LEU A 300 -14.25 -5.89 6.17
N ALA A 301 -14.62 -7.10 6.60
CA ALA A 301 -14.32 -7.59 7.94
C ALA A 301 -12.81 -7.73 8.19
N LEU A 302 -12.03 -8.22 7.21
CA LEU A 302 -10.57 -8.25 7.28
C LEU A 302 -9.96 -6.87 7.47
N ARG A 303 -10.41 -5.89 6.67
CA ARG A 303 -9.97 -4.50 6.79
C ARG A 303 -10.23 -3.95 8.18
N ASN A 304 -11.44 -4.15 8.70
CA ASN A 304 -11.85 -3.65 10.01
C ASN A 304 -11.11 -4.32 11.17
N GLU A 305 -10.61 -5.54 10.99
CA GLU A 305 -9.79 -6.24 11.99
C GLU A 305 -8.42 -5.58 12.22
N ILE A 306 -7.84 -4.99 11.16
CA ILE A 306 -6.50 -4.38 11.17
C ILE A 306 -6.54 -2.85 11.22
N ASP A 307 -7.71 -2.24 11.00
CA ASP A 307 -7.88 -0.80 11.08
C ASP A 307 -7.84 -0.29 12.52
N VAL A 308 -7.06 0.77 12.73
CA VAL A 308 -6.95 1.48 14.00
C VAL A 308 -7.59 2.86 13.97
N ASN A 309 -8.05 3.30 12.81
CA ASN A 309 -8.73 4.58 12.66
C ASN A 309 -10.21 4.44 12.99
N ASP A 310 -10.78 5.53 13.51
CA ASP A 310 -12.21 5.67 13.77
C ASP A 310 -12.53 7.16 13.90
N ALA A 311 -13.72 7.56 13.46
CA ALA A 311 -14.20 8.93 13.65
C ALA A 311 -14.53 9.20 15.13
N ASN A 312 -14.96 8.16 15.87
CA ASN A 312 -15.20 8.25 17.30
C ASN A 312 -13.89 8.06 18.07
N ARG A 313 -13.55 9.04 18.91
CA ARG A 313 -12.31 9.06 19.69
C ARG A 313 -12.18 7.85 20.63
N GLU A 314 -13.23 7.47 21.35
CA GLU A 314 -13.17 6.35 22.31
C GLU A 314 -12.96 5.02 21.58
N LYS A 315 -13.69 4.79 20.49
CA LYS A 315 -13.50 3.60 19.65
C LYS A 315 -12.09 3.54 19.06
N LYS A 316 -11.56 4.68 18.62
CA LYS A 316 -10.17 4.79 18.14
C LYS A 316 -9.17 4.39 19.22
N LEU A 317 -9.36 4.86 20.45
CA LEU A 317 -8.51 4.51 21.59
C LEU A 317 -8.55 3.01 21.90
N ASP A 318 -9.72 2.40 21.84
CA ASP A 318 -9.87 0.95 22.04
C ASP A 318 -9.23 0.13 20.92
N LYS A 319 -9.35 0.58 19.66
CA LYS A 319 -8.62 -0.03 18.55
C LYS A 319 -7.11 0.07 18.73
N LEU A 320 -6.59 1.23 19.15
CA LEU A 320 -5.16 1.41 19.43
C LEU A 320 -4.67 0.54 20.60
N ARG A 321 -5.45 0.41 21.68
CA ARG A 321 -5.17 -0.51 22.80
C ARG A 321 -5.03 -1.95 22.31
N ARG A 322 -6.01 -2.42 21.52
CA ARG A 322 -6.00 -3.77 20.95
C ARG A 322 -4.82 -3.99 20.01
N ASP A 323 -4.51 -3.02 19.14
CA ASP A 323 -3.35 -3.11 18.25
C ASP A 323 -2.03 -3.17 19.03
N LYS A 324 -1.83 -2.30 20.04
CA LYS A 324 -0.61 -2.33 20.87
C LYS A 324 -0.47 -3.67 21.61
N ALA A 325 -1.56 -4.23 22.15
CA ALA A 325 -1.56 -5.55 22.80
C ALA A 325 -1.23 -6.73 21.86
N ARG A 326 -1.40 -6.55 20.54
CA ARG A 326 -1.06 -7.55 19.52
C ARG A 326 0.37 -7.39 18.99
N ARG A 327 1.14 -6.43 19.48
CA ARG A 327 2.49 -6.11 18.99
C ARG A 327 3.53 -6.42 20.05
N ASP A 328 4.66 -6.93 19.59
CA ASP A 328 5.84 -7.09 20.41
C ASP A 328 6.33 -5.70 20.85
N PHE A 329 6.77 -5.54 22.09
CA PHE A 329 7.32 -4.28 22.55
C PHE A 329 8.74 -4.03 22.00
N ARG A 330 9.42 -5.08 21.54
CA ARG A 330 10.74 -5.02 20.90
C ARG A 330 10.59 -4.75 19.41
N ARG A 331 11.48 -3.95 18.84
CA ARG A 331 11.62 -3.86 17.38
C ARG A 331 12.08 -5.20 16.82
N MET A 332 12.00 -5.41 15.49
CA MET A 332 12.40 -6.68 14.86
C MET A 332 13.83 -7.14 15.20
N ASN A 333 14.74 -6.20 15.47
CA ASN A 333 16.11 -6.48 15.88
C ASN A 333 16.29 -6.62 17.40
N GLY A 334 15.23 -6.59 18.21
CA GLY A 334 15.29 -6.63 19.67
C GLY A 334 15.38 -5.28 20.36
N ARG A 335 15.71 -4.21 19.62
CA ARG A 335 15.93 -2.89 20.20
C ARG A 335 14.65 -2.33 20.81
N LEU A 336 14.77 -1.71 21.98
CA LEU A 336 13.73 -0.87 22.58
C LEU A 336 13.89 0.56 22.08
N THR A 337 12.83 1.15 21.54
CA THR A 337 12.82 2.54 21.05
C THR A 337 11.83 3.33 21.88
N VAL A 338 12.27 4.42 22.50
CA VAL A 338 11.40 5.31 23.27
C VAL A 338 10.88 6.42 22.36
N HIS A 339 9.57 6.69 22.43
CA HIS A 339 8.97 7.89 21.89
C HIS A 339 8.48 8.77 23.05
N ILE A 340 8.87 10.04 23.01
CA ILE A 340 8.47 11.06 23.97
C ILE A 340 7.54 12.01 23.22
N SER A 341 6.35 12.21 23.75
CA SER A 341 5.42 13.25 23.32
C SER A 341 5.20 14.23 24.47
N LYS A 342 4.53 15.37 24.20
CA LYS A 342 4.14 16.34 25.24
C LYS A 342 3.37 15.72 26.41
N HIS A 343 2.81 14.53 26.20
CA HIS A 343 1.86 13.94 27.11
C HIS A 343 2.35 12.68 27.82
N GLY A 344 3.44 12.07 27.35
CA GLY A 344 4.01 10.87 27.97
C GLY A 344 5.18 10.31 27.19
N ALA A 345 5.91 9.39 27.82
CA ALA A 345 6.99 8.64 27.19
C ALA A 345 6.72 7.12 27.25
N ASP A 346 6.84 6.45 26.11
CA ASP A 346 6.56 5.01 25.98
C ASP A 346 7.51 4.33 25.00
N ILE A 347 7.59 2.99 25.08
CA ILE A 347 8.22 2.19 24.03
C ILE A 347 7.34 2.18 22.79
N VAL A 348 7.96 2.41 21.63
CA VAL A 348 7.35 2.20 20.32
C VAL A 348 7.25 0.71 20.04
N PRO A 349 6.04 0.13 19.92
CA PRO A 349 5.91 -1.29 19.67
C PRO A 349 6.58 -1.68 18.33
N GLY A 350 6.99 -2.93 18.21
CA GLY A 350 7.55 -3.57 17.03
C GLY A 350 6.53 -4.42 16.27
N PRO A 351 6.91 -5.59 15.73
CA PRO A 351 6.04 -6.35 14.85
C PRO A 351 4.86 -7.00 15.60
N TYR A 352 3.85 -7.43 14.86
CA TYR A 352 2.79 -8.30 15.39
C TYR A 352 3.36 -9.60 15.96
N ILE A 353 2.82 -10.00 17.12
CA ILE A 353 3.23 -11.22 17.83
C ILE A 353 2.79 -12.48 17.05
N GLN A 354 3.43 -13.62 17.34
CA GLN A 354 3.17 -14.89 16.65
C GLN A 354 1.69 -15.27 16.65
N SER A 355 1.04 -15.26 17.82
CA SER A 355 -0.37 -15.65 17.95
C SER A 355 -1.30 -14.79 17.08
N PHE A 356 -1.06 -13.49 16.99
CA PHE A 356 -1.87 -12.62 16.14
C PHE A 356 -1.59 -12.83 14.65
N ARG A 357 -0.35 -13.09 14.25
CA ARG A 357 -0.02 -13.40 12.84
C ARG A 357 -0.66 -14.72 12.39
N GLU A 358 -0.70 -15.73 13.27
CA GLU A 358 -1.43 -16.99 13.04
C GLU A 358 -2.95 -16.76 12.92
N GLN A 359 -3.53 -15.94 13.80
CA GLN A 359 -4.95 -15.57 13.73
C GLN A 359 -5.28 -14.80 12.45
N LEU A 360 -4.42 -13.89 12.02
CA LEU A 360 -4.60 -13.15 10.77
C LEU A 360 -4.54 -14.09 9.56
N LEU A 361 -3.59 -15.02 9.52
CA LEU A 361 -3.54 -16.05 8.49
C LEU A 361 -4.84 -16.86 8.43
N GLU A 362 -5.34 -17.31 9.58
CA GLU A 362 -6.62 -18.02 9.67
C GLU A 362 -7.77 -17.18 9.11
N LYS A 363 -7.89 -15.91 9.52
CA LYS A 363 -8.94 -14.99 9.05
C LYS A 363 -8.87 -14.73 7.55
N VAL A 364 -7.67 -14.55 6.97
CA VAL A 364 -7.51 -14.33 5.53
C VAL A 364 -7.93 -15.56 4.74
N LEU A 365 -7.53 -16.75 5.16
CA LEU A 365 -7.95 -18.00 4.51
C LEU A 365 -9.46 -18.25 4.66
N GLN A 366 -10.05 -17.91 5.82
CA GLN A 366 -11.50 -17.98 6.03
C GLN A 366 -12.25 -17.03 5.10
N ALA A 367 -11.78 -15.78 4.98
CA ALA A 367 -12.36 -14.80 4.06
C ALA A 367 -12.24 -15.26 2.61
N GLN A 368 -11.11 -15.84 2.20
CA GLN A 368 -10.95 -16.42 0.88
C GLN A 368 -11.99 -17.50 0.62
N VAL A 369 -12.15 -18.47 1.53
CA VAL A 369 -13.15 -19.54 1.39
C VAL A 369 -14.56 -18.97 1.32
N ALA A 370 -14.89 -17.98 2.15
CA ALA A 370 -16.19 -17.32 2.14
C ALA A 370 -16.48 -16.63 0.80
N VAL A 371 -15.52 -15.86 0.28
CA VAL A 371 -15.64 -15.20 -1.03
C VAL A 371 -15.82 -16.22 -2.15
N GLN A 372 -15.04 -17.31 -2.16
CA GLN A 372 -15.14 -18.36 -3.18
C GLN A 372 -16.48 -19.10 -3.16
N GLN A 373 -17.13 -19.19 -1.99
CA GLN A 373 -18.43 -19.85 -1.83
C GLN A 373 -19.62 -18.94 -2.16
N MET A 374 -19.56 -17.68 -1.73
CA MET A 374 -20.66 -16.72 -1.86
C MET A 374 -20.62 -15.97 -3.19
N GLY A 375 -19.43 -15.75 -3.74
CA GLY A 375 -19.24 -14.88 -4.89
C GLY A 375 -19.57 -15.50 -6.24
N PRO A 376 -19.65 -14.67 -7.29
CA PRO A 376 -19.95 -15.10 -8.65
C PRO A 376 -18.82 -15.98 -9.24
N ALA A 377 -19.06 -16.55 -10.43
CA ALA A 377 -18.16 -17.52 -11.05
C ALA A 377 -16.71 -17.01 -11.21
N GLU A 378 -16.56 -15.71 -11.41
CA GLU A 378 -15.30 -15.03 -11.62
C GLU A 378 -14.41 -15.01 -10.36
N VAL A 379 -14.98 -14.99 -9.16
CA VAL A 379 -14.21 -14.96 -7.90
C VAL A 379 -14.10 -16.33 -7.24
N LYS A 380 -14.66 -17.39 -7.84
CA LYS A 380 -14.55 -18.77 -7.32
C LYS A 380 -13.11 -19.27 -7.22
N ASN A 381 -12.21 -18.74 -8.06
CA ASN A 381 -10.79 -19.06 -8.05
C ASN A 381 -9.94 -17.94 -7.43
N LEU A 382 -10.55 -16.95 -6.76
CA LEU A 382 -9.81 -15.87 -6.12
C LEU A 382 -8.91 -16.42 -5.02
N GLU A 383 -7.61 -16.16 -5.12
CA GLU A 383 -6.63 -16.45 -4.07
C GLU A 383 -6.22 -15.14 -3.39
N LEU A 384 -6.59 -14.96 -2.12
CA LEU A 384 -6.13 -13.83 -1.30
C LEU A 384 -4.69 -14.04 -0.81
N LEU A 385 -4.27 -15.30 -0.71
CA LEU A 385 -2.92 -15.72 -0.33
C LEU A 385 -2.45 -16.83 -1.29
N PRO A 386 -1.87 -16.45 -2.45
CA PRO A 386 -1.26 -17.39 -3.38
C PRO A 386 -0.15 -18.22 -2.73
N LEU A 387 0.17 -19.38 -3.32
CA LEU A 387 1.17 -20.31 -2.78
C LEU A 387 2.53 -19.66 -2.53
N GLU A 388 3.00 -18.80 -3.43
CA GLU A 388 4.29 -18.13 -3.25
C GLU A 388 4.31 -17.20 -2.02
N GLU A 389 3.18 -16.60 -1.65
CA GLU A 389 3.08 -15.81 -0.41
C GLU A 389 3.06 -16.71 0.81
N LEU A 390 2.36 -17.84 0.75
CA LEU A 390 2.32 -18.81 1.84
C LEU A 390 3.72 -19.39 2.13
N GLU A 391 4.48 -19.77 1.09
CA GLU A 391 5.84 -20.28 1.26
C GLU A 391 6.81 -19.18 1.75
N GLU A 392 6.68 -17.92 1.30
CA GLU A 392 7.51 -16.83 1.82
C GLU A 392 7.14 -16.47 3.28
N ILE A 393 5.86 -16.47 3.65
CA ILE A 393 5.42 -16.31 5.04
C ILE A 393 6.02 -17.43 5.90
N ARG A 394 5.90 -18.69 5.45
CA ARG A 394 6.44 -19.85 6.14
C ARG A 394 7.96 -19.77 6.28
N ARG A 395 8.68 -19.34 5.24
CA ARG A 395 10.13 -19.09 5.27
C ARG A 395 10.47 -18.04 6.34
N ILE A 396 9.81 -16.89 6.34
CA ILE A 396 10.04 -15.83 7.34
C ILE A 396 9.82 -16.35 8.76
N TRP A 397 8.74 -17.10 8.99
CA TRP A 397 8.43 -17.64 10.32
C TRP A 397 9.51 -18.61 10.80
N LEU A 398 9.94 -19.54 9.93
CA LEU A 398 10.89 -20.58 10.29
C LEU A 398 12.34 -20.10 10.35
N GLU A 399 12.78 -19.28 9.39
CA GLU A 399 14.17 -18.90 9.21
C GLU A 399 14.50 -17.59 9.91
N ASP A 400 13.66 -16.56 9.74
CA ASP A 400 13.94 -15.22 10.25
C ASP A 400 13.45 -15.06 11.71
N LYS A 401 12.33 -15.71 12.06
CA LYS A 401 11.70 -15.64 13.40
C LYS A 401 11.91 -16.88 14.27
N LEU A 402 12.47 -17.96 13.72
CA LEU A 402 12.77 -19.20 14.44
C LEU A 402 11.53 -19.85 15.10
N GLU A 403 10.39 -19.78 14.43
CA GLU A 403 9.09 -20.33 14.84
C GLU A 403 8.95 -21.77 14.39
N LEU A 404 9.68 -22.65 15.08
CA LEU A 404 9.84 -24.06 14.72
C LEU A 404 8.55 -24.90 14.82
N GLU A 405 7.46 -24.34 15.35
CA GLU A 405 6.16 -25.00 15.40
C GLU A 405 5.60 -25.28 14.00
N ASP A 406 6.03 -24.51 12.99
CA ASP A 406 5.60 -24.64 11.60
C ASP A 406 4.07 -24.69 11.48
N SER A 407 3.40 -23.70 12.07
CA SER A 407 1.94 -23.70 12.23
C SER A 407 1.18 -23.45 10.92
N LEU A 408 1.82 -22.87 9.89
CA LEU A 408 1.17 -22.46 8.65
C LEU A 408 0.50 -23.62 7.89
N PRO A 409 1.18 -24.76 7.61
CA PRO A 409 0.54 -25.90 6.94
C PRO A 409 -0.71 -26.40 7.69
N ALA A 410 -0.63 -26.49 9.03
CA ALA A 410 -1.76 -26.95 9.85
C ALA A 410 -2.94 -25.96 9.81
N ILE A 411 -2.68 -24.65 9.84
CA ILE A 411 -3.70 -23.62 9.69
C ILE A 411 -4.35 -23.70 8.30
N TYR A 412 -3.54 -23.86 7.24
CA TYR A 412 -4.03 -24.02 5.88
C TYR A 412 -4.95 -25.22 5.75
N GLU A 413 -4.52 -26.40 6.18
CA GLU A 413 -5.30 -27.64 6.09
C GLU A 413 -6.59 -27.57 6.91
N LYS A 414 -6.53 -26.94 8.10
CA LYS A 414 -7.69 -26.71 8.95
C LYS A 414 -8.77 -25.90 8.23
N ILE A 415 -8.40 -24.88 7.46
CA ILE A 415 -9.35 -23.93 6.86
C ILE A 415 -9.73 -24.31 5.43
N ILE A 416 -8.74 -24.56 4.57
CA ILE A 416 -8.94 -24.87 3.15
C ILE A 416 -9.47 -26.30 2.95
N LYS A 417 -9.33 -27.18 3.94
CA LYS A 417 -9.73 -28.61 3.88
C LYS A 417 -9.04 -29.40 2.76
N LYS A 418 -7.87 -28.94 2.33
CA LYS A 418 -6.98 -29.60 1.38
C LYS A 418 -5.57 -29.69 1.98
N PRO A 419 -4.77 -30.71 1.63
CA PRO A 419 -3.37 -30.79 2.02
C PRO A 419 -2.62 -29.50 1.64
N TYR A 420 -1.68 -29.07 2.47
CA TYR A 420 -0.85 -27.92 2.14
C TYR A 420 -0.02 -28.20 0.88
N PRO A 421 -0.13 -27.39 -0.19
CA PRO A 421 0.50 -27.69 -1.48
C PRO A 421 1.99 -27.31 -1.54
N GLY A 422 2.52 -26.64 -0.51
CA GLY A 422 3.91 -26.23 -0.43
C GLY A 422 4.88 -27.38 -0.11
N SER A 423 6.16 -27.04 0.00
CA SER A 423 7.21 -28.05 0.16
C SER A 423 7.04 -28.86 1.45
N SER A 424 7.00 -30.19 1.34
CA SER A 424 7.05 -31.05 2.52
C SER A 424 8.40 -30.87 3.22
N ARG A 425 8.37 -30.67 4.54
CA ARG A 425 9.57 -30.54 5.35
C ARG A 425 9.66 -31.72 6.30
N ALA A 426 10.83 -32.37 6.33
CA ALA A 426 11.09 -33.37 7.36
C ALA A 426 11.04 -32.68 8.73
N HIS A 427 10.16 -33.16 9.61
CA HIS A 427 10.13 -32.70 10.99
C HIS A 427 11.48 -32.94 11.64
N HIS A 428 11.94 -31.98 12.45
CA HIS A 428 13.17 -32.18 13.20
C HIS A 428 12.97 -33.36 14.17
N PRO A 429 13.91 -34.32 14.25
CA PRO A 429 13.78 -35.50 15.10
C PRO A 429 13.71 -35.20 16.61
N VAL A 430 13.90 -33.93 17.01
CA VAL A 430 14.05 -33.50 18.41
C VAL A 430 13.18 -32.26 18.66
N LEU A 431 13.37 -31.19 17.88
CA LEU A 431 12.56 -29.98 17.92
C LEU A 431 11.24 -30.16 17.15
N ASN A 432 10.47 -31.18 17.52
CA ASN A 432 9.13 -31.41 16.98
C ASN A 432 8.07 -30.77 17.89
N LYS A 433 6.83 -30.71 17.39
CA LYS A 433 5.70 -30.10 18.09
C LYS A 433 5.51 -30.63 19.51
N LEU A 434 5.62 -31.95 19.73
CA LEU A 434 5.46 -32.55 21.06
C LEU A 434 6.50 -32.01 22.07
N VAL A 435 7.76 -31.85 21.65
CA VAL A 435 8.81 -31.32 22.52
C VAL A 435 8.63 -29.82 22.75
N LEU A 436 8.26 -29.08 21.71
CA LEU A 436 7.98 -27.65 21.81
C LEU A 436 6.78 -27.35 22.74
N ASP A 437 5.70 -28.15 22.65
CA ASP A 437 4.54 -28.04 23.54
C ASP A 437 4.92 -28.31 25.00
N LYS A 438 5.75 -29.34 25.25
CA LYS A 438 6.28 -29.60 26.61
C LYS A 438 7.14 -28.46 27.13
N LEU A 439 8.03 -27.92 26.29
CA LEU A 439 8.87 -26.78 26.64
C LEU A 439 8.02 -25.55 26.97
N LYS A 440 6.99 -25.27 26.15
CA LYS A 440 6.06 -24.17 26.38
C LYS A 440 5.33 -24.30 27.71
N ASN A 441 4.83 -25.49 28.03
CA ASN A 441 4.16 -25.76 29.31
C ASN A 441 5.11 -25.60 30.50
N PHE A 442 6.34 -26.12 30.38
CA PHE A 442 7.36 -25.93 31.41
C PHE A 442 7.68 -24.45 31.63
N CYS A 443 7.82 -23.66 30.56
CA CYS A 443 8.04 -22.22 30.68
C CYS A 443 6.87 -21.52 31.39
N ALA A 444 5.63 -21.89 31.04
CA ALA A 444 4.44 -21.35 31.69
C ALA A 444 4.41 -21.64 33.20
N GLU A 445 4.84 -22.84 33.63
CA GLU A 445 4.99 -23.20 35.05
C GLU A 445 6.06 -22.35 35.78
N GLN A 446 7.00 -21.76 35.05
CA GLN A 446 8.04 -20.86 35.57
C GLN A 446 7.66 -19.37 35.46
N ASN A 447 6.36 -19.05 35.47
CA ASN A 447 5.82 -17.68 35.39
C ASN A 447 6.11 -16.93 34.07
N ASP A 448 6.29 -17.63 32.95
CA ASP A 448 6.42 -17.03 31.62
C ASP A 448 5.05 -16.66 31.00
N SER A 449 4.32 -15.74 31.63
CA SER A 449 2.97 -15.34 31.17
C SER A 449 2.97 -14.77 29.76
N ASP A 450 4.04 -14.06 29.38
CA ASP A 450 4.19 -13.37 28.10
C ASP A 450 4.82 -14.26 27.01
N GLY A 451 5.27 -15.48 27.37
CA GLY A 451 5.89 -16.43 26.46
C GLY A 451 7.29 -16.01 25.98
N LEU A 452 7.94 -15.06 26.64
CA LEU A 452 9.25 -14.51 26.27
C LEU A 452 10.37 -15.51 26.54
N MET A 453 10.31 -16.22 27.67
CA MET A 453 11.30 -17.24 28.00
C MET A 453 11.19 -18.42 27.03
N TYR A 454 9.99 -18.86 26.71
CA TYR A 454 9.75 -19.87 25.68
C TYR A 454 10.35 -19.46 24.33
N GLN A 455 10.09 -18.23 23.87
CA GLN A 455 10.64 -17.71 22.61
C GLN A 455 12.17 -17.73 22.61
N GLN A 456 12.80 -17.28 23.71
CA GLN A 456 14.26 -17.22 23.82
C GLN A 456 14.88 -18.62 23.80
N ILE A 457 14.36 -19.56 24.60
CA ILE A 457 14.87 -20.94 24.64
C ILE A 457 14.70 -21.61 23.28
N ARG A 458 13.52 -21.47 22.65
CA ARG A 458 13.25 -21.99 21.30
C ARG A 458 14.25 -21.45 20.28
N ALA A 459 14.51 -20.14 20.29
CA ALA A 459 15.44 -19.49 19.37
C ALA A 459 16.89 -19.99 19.57
N VAL A 460 17.36 -20.05 20.82
CA VAL A 460 18.70 -20.57 21.15
C VAL A 460 18.87 -22.02 20.71
N MET A 461 17.86 -22.87 20.94
CA MET A 461 17.88 -24.26 20.45
C MET A 461 17.92 -24.34 18.92
N ALA A 462 17.16 -23.49 18.23
CA ALA A 462 17.15 -23.42 16.77
C ALA A 462 18.52 -23.03 16.21
N ILE A 463 19.15 -21.99 16.76
CA ILE A 463 20.47 -21.48 16.35
C ILE A 463 21.54 -22.54 16.62
N ALA A 464 21.57 -23.12 17.82
CA ALA A 464 22.52 -24.17 18.17
C ALA A 464 22.40 -25.38 17.22
N ASN A 465 21.18 -25.76 16.87
CA ASN A 465 20.94 -26.86 15.95
C ASN A 465 21.37 -26.55 14.50
N LYS A 466 21.08 -25.34 14.00
CA LYS A 466 21.52 -24.86 12.68
C LYS A 466 23.03 -25.00 12.49
N HIS A 467 23.81 -24.70 13.53
CA HIS A 467 25.27 -24.79 13.49
C HIS A 467 25.85 -26.17 13.85
N LYS A 468 25.02 -27.14 14.27
CA LYS A 468 25.47 -28.46 14.74
C LYS A 468 26.32 -29.19 13.69
N ASN A 469 25.89 -29.17 12.44
CA ASN A 469 26.53 -29.90 11.34
C ASN A 469 27.38 -29.01 10.41
N GLN A 470 27.55 -27.72 10.74
CA GLN A 470 28.34 -26.81 9.92
C GLN A 470 29.83 -26.96 10.22
N LEU A 471 30.64 -27.16 9.17
CA LEU A 471 32.10 -27.24 9.25
C LEU A 471 32.75 -25.95 9.81
N ARG A 472 32.09 -24.79 9.62
CA ARG A 472 32.50 -23.50 10.17
C ARG A 472 31.35 -22.91 10.98
N ARG A 473 31.61 -22.64 12.26
CA ARG A 473 30.64 -22.05 13.22
C ARG A 473 30.94 -20.58 13.55
N ALA A 474 31.58 -19.86 12.63
CA ALA A 474 32.08 -18.50 12.88
C ALA A 474 30.98 -17.53 13.35
N ASN A 475 29.73 -17.72 12.91
CA ASN A 475 28.61 -16.86 13.26
C ASN A 475 27.80 -17.34 14.48
N LEU A 476 28.09 -18.53 15.03
CA LEU A 476 27.27 -19.12 16.11
C LEU A 476 27.24 -18.22 17.36
N ALA A 477 28.40 -17.77 17.82
CA ALA A 477 28.48 -16.91 19.00
C ALA A 477 27.65 -15.63 18.82
N LYS A 478 27.84 -14.96 17.68
CA LYS A 478 27.09 -13.75 17.33
C LYS A 478 25.57 -13.99 17.26
N GLU A 479 25.12 -15.04 16.57
CA GLU A 479 23.68 -15.34 16.46
C GLU A 479 23.06 -15.67 17.83
N LEU A 480 23.80 -16.37 18.71
CA LEU A 480 23.37 -16.63 20.08
C LEU A 480 23.30 -15.34 20.92
N ASP A 481 24.33 -14.50 20.86
CA ASP A 481 24.36 -13.21 21.56
C ASP A 481 23.18 -12.33 21.12
N ASP A 482 22.98 -12.17 19.81
CA ASP A 482 21.85 -11.42 19.23
C ASP A 482 20.49 -11.97 19.72
N SER A 483 20.36 -13.29 19.87
CA SER A 483 19.14 -13.94 20.37
C SER A 483 18.94 -13.75 21.88
N LEU A 484 20.02 -13.79 22.65
CA LEU A 484 19.97 -13.59 24.10
C LEU A 484 19.64 -12.14 24.43
N GLU A 485 20.26 -11.18 23.74
CA GLU A 485 19.96 -9.74 23.86
C GLU A 485 18.48 -9.43 23.56
N LYS A 486 17.92 -10.05 22.50
CA LYS A 486 16.49 -9.94 22.17
C LYS A 486 15.57 -10.44 23.29
N GLY A 487 16.00 -11.45 24.04
CA GLY A 487 15.25 -12.06 25.15
C GLY A 487 15.66 -11.56 26.53
N ALA A 488 16.35 -10.42 26.65
CA ALA A 488 16.92 -9.95 27.91
C ALA A 488 15.88 -9.54 28.99
N PHE A 489 14.61 -9.40 28.63
CA PHE A 489 13.55 -8.93 29.52
C PHE A 489 12.49 -10.01 29.72
N SER A 490 11.99 -10.12 30.94
CA SER A 490 10.95 -11.06 31.36
C SER A 490 9.52 -10.52 31.22
N SER A 491 9.36 -9.19 31.09
CA SER A 491 8.06 -8.55 30.88
C SER A 491 8.17 -7.25 30.08
N LEU A 492 7.02 -6.76 29.58
CA LEU A 492 6.90 -5.41 29.02
C LEU A 492 7.26 -4.32 30.05
N GLU A 493 6.87 -4.50 31.32
CA GLU A 493 7.10 -3.51 32.37
C GLU A 493 8.60 -3.32 32.64
N ASP A 494 9.34 -4.43 32.76
CA ASP A 494 10.79 -4.41 32.96
C ASP A 494 11.50 -3.72 31.79
N ALA A 495 11.10 -4.08 30.56
CA ALA A 495 11.64 -3.47 29.34
C ALA A 495 11.33 -1.97 29.27
N LYS A 496 10.11 -1.56 29.64
CA LYS A 496 9.68 -0.16 29.66
C LYS A 496 10.50 0.65 30.64
N ILE A 497 10.62 0.19 31.88
CA ILE A 497 11.40 0.87 32.92
C ILE A 497 12.85 1.04 32.44
N PHE A 498 13.48 -0.05 32.00
CA PHE A 498 14.86 -0.01 31.51
C PHE A 498 15.06 0.99 30.35
N ALA A 499 14.18 0.95 29.34
CA ALA A 499 14.29 1.81 28.16
C ALA A 499 14.09 3.29 28.51
N LEU A 500 13.10 3.59 29.35
CA LEU A 500 12.80 4.96 29.79
C LEU A 500 13.93 5.51 30.68
N GLU A 501 14.43 4.73 31.63
CA GLU A 501 15.55 5.16 32.48
C GLU A 501 16.82 5.41 31.66
N ARG A 502 17.15 4.51 30.74
CA ARG A 502 18.27 4.71 29.82
C ARG A 502 18.10 6.01 29.03
N LYS A 503 16.92 6.27 28.49
CA LYS A 503 16.67 7.50 27.72
C LYS A 503 16.74 8.76 28.60
N ARG A 504 16.24 8.68 29.83
CA ARG A 504 16.38 9.76 30.84
C ARG A 504 17.85 10.07 31.11
N HIS A 505 18.68 9.05 31.31
CA HIS A 505 20.11 9.22 31.54
C HIS A 505 20.84 9.79 30.32
N GLU A 506 20.52 9.34 29.10
CA GLU A 506 21.06 9.92 27.86
C GLU A 506 20.74 11.43 27.76
N LEU A 507 19.49 11.83 28.04
CA LEU A 507 19.08 13.23 28.03
C LEU A 507 19.74 14.04 29.15
N GLN A 508 19.90 13.46 30.35
CA GLN A 508 20.60 14.11 31.47
C GLN A 508 22.06 14.38 31.12
N ILE A 509 22.76 13.40 30.54
CA ILE A 509 24.14 13.57 30.06
C ILE A 509 24.22 14.69 29.01
N GLN A 510 23.26 14.73 28.08
CA GLN A 510 23.18 15.77 27.06
C GLN A 510 22.96 17.16 27.68
N TYR A 511 22.07 17.27 28.66
CA TYR A 511 21.80 18.50 29.41
C TYR A 511 23.06 18.99 30.16
N ASP A 512 23.76 18.08 30.85
CA ASP A 512 24.89 18.43 31.73
C ASP A 512 26.18 18.73 30.96
N ASN A 513 26.44 18.04 29.85
CA ASN A 513 27.78 18.00 29.23
C ASN A 513 27.90 18.64 27.84
N SER A 514 26.82 19.21 27.29
CA SER A 514 26.87 19.81 25.95
C SER A 514 27.20 21.31 26.03
N PRO A 515 28.41 21.75 25.62
CA PRO A 515 28.86 23.13 25.80
C PRO A 515 28.15 24.15 24.90
N ASN A 516 27.37 23.69 23.91
CA ASN A 516 26.78 24.52 22.85
C ASN A 516 25.24 24.50 22.81
N LEU A 517 24.56 24.00 23.85
CA LEU A 517 23.09 24.03 23.86
C LEU A 517 22.57 25.44 24.15
N SER A 518 21.61 25.89 23.34
CA SER A 518 20.84 27.12 23.61
C SER A 518 19.95 26.94 24.85
N ASP A 519 19.48 28.05 25.42
CA ASP A 519 18.57 27.99 26.57
C ASP A 519 17.24 27.31 26.20
N GLU A 520 16.75 27.52 24.98
CA GLU A 520 15.56 26.84 24.45
C GLU A 520 15.77 25.32 24.34
N GLU A 521 16.93 24.86 23.86
CA GLU A 521 17.25 23.43 23.76
C GLU A 521 17.36 22.78 25.14
N LYS A 522 17.93 23.48 26.12
CA LYS A 522 17.98 23.02 27.51
C LYS A 522 16.59 22.88 28.12
N GLU A 523 15.70 23.82 27.87
CA GLU A 523 14.31 23.77 28.35
C GLU A 523 13.56 22.57 27.76
N ILE A 524 13.70 22.32 26.45
CA ILE A 524 13.10 21.16 25.78
C ILE A 524 13.62 19.85 26.38
N ILE A 525 14.93 19.74 26.61
CA ILE A 525 15.53 18.52 27.20
C ILE A 525 15.02 18.32 28.64
N ALA A 526 14.96 19.39 29.44
CA ALA A 526 14.45 19.32 30.81
C ALA A 526 12.97 18.88 30.85
N GLU A 527 12.14 19.40 29.94
CA GLU A 527 10.75 18.97 29.78
C GLU A 527 10.66 17.47 29.45
N GLN A 528 11.46 16.98 28.50
CA GLN A 528 11.51 15.57 28.15
C GLN A 528 11.92 14.67 29.33
N ILE A 529 12.90 15.09 30.13
CA ILE A 529 13.33 14.37 31.34
C ILE A 529 12.18 14.28 32.35
N ALA A 530 11.44 15.38 32.57
CA ALA A 530 10.30 15.41 33.48
C ALA A 530 9.17 14.48 33.00
N ILE A 531 8.87 14.50 31.69
CA ILE A 531 7.86 13.62 31.07
C ILE A 531 8.24 12.15 31.27
N ILE A 532 9.48 11.77 30.97
CA ILE A 532 9.95 10.38 31.19
C ILE A 532 9.83 9.99 32.66
N THR A 533 10.23 10.87 33.57
CA THR A 533 10.21 10.58 35.02
C THR A 533 8.80 10.31 35.52
N ARG A 534 7.79 11.00 34.98
CA ARG A 534 6.37 10.72 35.24
C ARG A 534 5.99 9.36 34.66
N SER A 535 6.35 9.09 33.41
CA SER A 535 5.91 7.88 32.69
C SER A 535 6.55 6.58 33.14
N ILE A 536 7.70 6.62 33.83
CA ILE A 536 8.30 5.42 34.46
C ILE A 536 7.38 4.82 35.52
N LYS A 537 6.58 5.65 36.22
CA LYS A 537 5.69 5.20 37.29
C LYS A 537 4.33 4.70 36.77
N GLU A 538 4.08 4.79 35.47
CA GLU A 538 2.80 4.45 34.85
C GLU A 538 2.83 3.02 34.28
N GLN A 539 1.83 2.20 34.66
CA GLN A 539 1.66 0.85 34.12
C GLN A 539 1.08 0.87 32.70
N GLY A 540 1.47 -0.11 31.87
CA GLY A 540 1.03 -0.24 30.47
C GLY A 540 1.55 0.86 29.54
N TYR A 541 0.88 1.09 28.41
CA TYR A 541 1.22 2.16 27.46
C TYR A 541 0.52 3.47 27.86
N SER A 542 1.23 4.36 28.54
CA SER A 542 0.66 5.63 29.00
C SER A 542 0.45 6.68 27.90
N SER A 543 1.11 6.51 26.75
CA SER A 543 0.91 7.29 25.51
C SER A 543 -0.48 7.13 24.89
N LEU A 544 -1.25 6.11 25.29
CA LEU A 544 -2.58 5.85 24.72
C LEU A 544 -3.56 6.99 24.97
N LEU A 545 -3.42 7.76 26.05
CA LEU A 545 -4.31 8.89 26.31
C LEU A 545 -4.20 9.99 25.22
N ILE A 546 -3.12 10.04 24.41
CA ILE A 546 -2.78 11.25 23.66
C ILE A 546 -2.10 11.10 22.28
N GLU A 547 -2.33 10.01 21.53
CA GLU A 547 -2.00 9.94 20.08
C GLU A 547 -3.04 10.67 19.19
N THR A 548 -4.00 11.40 19.77
CA THR A 548 -5.12 12.05 19.06
C THR A 548 -5.11 13.58 19.05
N GLU A 549 -4.04 14.26 19.48
CA GLU A 549 -3.90 15.68 19.17
C GLU A 549 -3.58 15.83 17.68
N VAL A 550 -4.66 15.96 16.90
CA VAL A 550 -4.83 16.76 15.69
C VAL A 550 -3.51 17.32 15.14
N LEU A 551 -2.96 16.66 14.12
CA LEU A 551 -2.31 17.43 13.05
C LEU A 551 -3.46 18.21 12.43
N SER A 552 -3.55 19.51 12.73
CA SER A 552 -4.39 20.40 11.97
C SER A 552 -3.91 20.34 10.53
N ASP A 553 -4.83 20.10 9.59
CA ASP A 553 -4.60 20.28 8.17
C ASP A 553 -4.29 21.76 7.92
N ASP A 554 -3.03 22.15 8.14
CA ASP A 554 -2.41 23.39 7.67
C ASP A 554 -0.89 23.16 7.69
N ILE A 555 -0.38 22.61 6.59
CA ILE A 555 0.81 23.03 5.80
C ILE A 555 0.85 22.18 4.53
#